data_AF-A0A837KUM4-F1
#
_entry.id   AF-A0A837KUM4-F1
#
_cell.length_a   1.000
_cell.length_b   1.000
_cell.length_c   1.000
_cell.angle_alpha   90.00
_cell.angle_beta   90.00
_cell.angle_gamma   90.00
#
_symmetry.space_group_name_H-M   'P 1'
#
loop_
_entity.id
_entity.type
_entity.pdbx_description
1 polymer ?
#
loop_
_entity_poly.entity_id
_entity_poly.type
_entity_poly.pdbx_seq_one_letter_code
_entity_poly.pdbx_strand_id
1 'polypeptide(L)' 'MHEMKFYQIDTNYLNILRQIDGRVPHNKEFIGRKRKSRPYIGVMLSIDNIDYFVPLSSKKKRSSFVVMPIYDDNDE' A
#
# COMPACT_ATOMS: atom_id res chain seq x y z
N MET A 1 21.94 -2.50 -4.28
CA MET A 1 20.57 -2.98 -4.57
C MET A 1 19.72 -2.70 -3.35
N HIS A 2 18.60 -1.99 -3.51
CA HIS A 2 17.59 -1.92 -2.46
C HIS A 2 16.78 -3.21 -2.52
N GLU A 3 16.89 -4.05 -1.49
CA GLU A 3 16.06 -5.24 -1.36
C GLU A 3 14.63 -4.84 -1.00
N MET A 4 13.65 -5.37 -1.74
CA MET A 4 12.24 -5.22 -1.37
C MET A 4 11.96 -6.01 -0.09
N LYS A 5 11.48 -5.31 0.94
CA LYS A 5 11.18 -5.90 2.25
C LYS A 5 9.73 -5.71 2.62
N PHE A 6 9.24 -6.58 3.51
CA PHE A 6 7.94 -6.42 4.12
C PHE A 6 8.02 -5.46 5.31
N TYR A 7 7.06 -4.55 5.38
CA TYR A 7 6.93 -3.57 6.45
C TYR A 7 5.57 -3.66 7.12
N GLN A 8 5.53 -3.23 8.38
CA GLN A 8 4.32 -2.90 9.10
C GLN A 8 4.35 -1.40 9.39
N ILE A 9 3.24 -0.72 9.10
CA ILE A 9 3.11 0.71 9.34
C ILE A 9 2.31 0.92 10.63
N ASP A 10 2.69 1.94 11.39
CA ASP A 10 1.98 2.33 12.60
C ASP A 10 0.52 2.73 12.31
N THR A 11 -0.40 2.30 13.18
CA THR A 11 -1.83 2.54 12.97
C THR A 11 -2.21 4.00 13.21
N ASN A 12 -1.56 4.69 14.16
CA ASN A 12 -1.80 6.10 14.43
C ASN A 12 -1.32 6.96 13.28
N TYR A 13 -0.18 6.63 12.67
CA TYR A 13 0.29 7.29 11.46
C TYR A 13 -0.74 7.20 10.32
N LEU A 14 -1.25 6.00 10.04
CA LEU A 14 -2.31 5.81 9.03
C LEU A 14 -3.63 6.51 9.41
N ASN A 15 -3.94 6.66 10.70
CA ASN A 15 -5.11 7.42 11.16
C ASN A 15 -4.96 8.91 10.84
N ILE A 16 -3.77 9.48 11.04
CA ILE A 16 -3.47 10.89 10.72
C ILE A 16 -3.58 11.10 9.21
N LEU A 17 -2.95 10.24 8.39
CA LEU A 17 -3.05 10.35 6.93
C LEU A 17 -4.49 10.27 6.42
N ARG A 18 -5.34 9.44 7.06
CA ARG A 18 -6.76 9.33 6.71
C ARG A 18 -7.60 10.57 7.06
N GLN A 19 -7.13 11.44 7.96
CA GLN A 19 -7.81 12.72 8.19
C GLN A 19 -7.67 13.65 6.97
N ILE A 20 -6.64 13.45 6.16
CA ILE A 20 -6.35 14.21 4.95
C ILE A 20 -6.95 13.51 3.71
N ASP A 21 -6.69 12.21 3.53
CA ASP A 21 -7.21 11.41 2.42
C ASP A 21 -7.88 10.12 2.90
N GLY A 22 -9.20 10.04 2.75
CA GLY A 22 -10.01 8.88 3.14
C GLY A 22 -9.73 7.60 2.35
N ARG A 23 -8.93 7.64 1.27
CA ARG A 23 -8.51 6.47 0.49
C ARG A 23 -7.35 5.71 1.11
N VAL A 24 -6.69 6.27 2.12
CA VAL A 24 -5.57 5.60 2.82
C VAL A 24 -6.09 4.30 3.48
N PRO A 25 -5.49 3.13 3.16
CA PRO A 25 -5.99 1.86 3.66
C PRO A 25 -5.92 1.74 5.18
N HIS A 26 -6.91 1.06 5.77
CA HIS A 26 -6.82 0.64 7.15
C HIS A 26 -5.76 -0.45 7.34
N ASN A 27 -5.04 -0.36 8.46
CA ASN A 27 -4.05 -1.35 8.86
C ASN A 27 -4.64 -2.71 9.25
N LYS A 28 -5.97 -2.79 9.41
CA LYS A 28 -6.68 -4.02 9.79
C LYS A 28 -7.32 -4.62 8.56
N GLU A 29 -6.78 -5.74 8.11
CA GLU A 29 -7.44 -6.57 7.10
C GLU A 29 -7.95 -7.86 7.73
N PHE A 30 -9.14 -8.28 7.30
CA PHE A 30 -9.70 -9.58 7.65
C PHE A 30 -9.18 -10.61 6.64
N ILE A 31 -8.25 -11.47 7.08
CA ILE A 31 -7.83 -12.65 6.33
C ILE A 31 -8.59 -13.83 6.92
N GLY A 32 -9.67 -14.23 6.26
CA GLY A 32 -10.63 -15.18 6.83
C GLY A 32 -11.30 -14.62 8.09
N ARG A 33 -11.25 -15.37 9.21
CA ARG A 33 -11.81 -14.96 10.51
C ARG A 33 -10.84 -14.22 11.43
N LYS A 34 -9.57 -14.04 11.04
CA LYS A 34 -8.54 -13.42 11.89
C LYS A 34 -8.25 -11.98 11.45
N ARG A 35 -8.15 -11.08 12.43
CA ARG A 35 -7.64 -9.72 12.24
C ARG A 35 -6.12 -9.79 12.19
N LYS A 36 -5.52 -9.40 11.06
CA LYS A 36 -4.06 -9.28 10.93
C LYS A 36 -3.70 -7.85 10.54
N SER A 37 -2.50 -7.44 10.93
CA SER A 37 -1.90 -6.19 10.43
C SER A 37 -1.64 -6.31 8.94
N ARG A 38 -1.93 -5.25 8.18
CA ARG A 38 -1.70 -5.20 6.75
C ARG A 38 -0.18 -5.18 6.48
N PRO A 39 0.36 -6.10 5.67
CA PRO A 39 1.74 -6.00 5.23
C PRO A 39 1.87 -4.99 4.09
N TYR A 40 2.99 -4.29 4.07
CA TYR A 40 3.38 -3.33 3.03
C TYR A 40 4.67 -3.77 2.37
N ILE A 41 4.88 -3.43 1.10
CA ILE A 41 6.19 -3.58 0.44
C ILE A 41 6.79 -2.20 0.23
N GLY A 42 8.07 -2.06 0.58
CA GLY A 42 8.86 -0.86 0.29
C GLY A 42 10.35 -1.16 0.16
N VAL A 43 11.17 -0.20 -0.24
CA VAL A 43 10.76 1.07 -0.89
C VAL A 43 10.59 0.80 -2.39
N MET A 44 9.38 1.06 -2.92
CA MET A 44 9.07 0.79 -4.34
C MET A 44 9.37 2.00 -5.23
N LEU A 45 9.26 3.21 -4.67
CA LEU A 45 9.39 4.48 -5.35
C LEU A 45 9.83 5.52 -4.32
N SER A 46 10.79 6.37 -4.68
CA SER A 46 11.18 7.53 -3.88
C SER A 46 11.03 8.78 -4.76
N ILE A 47 10.16 9.69 -4.36
CA ILE A 47 9.94 10.98 -5.05
C ILE A 47 10.12 12.07 -4.01
N ASP A 48 10.91 13.11 -4.32
CA ASP A 48 11.13 14.26 -3.43
C ASP A 48 11.52 13.86 -2.00
N ASN A 49 12.42 12.87 -1.86
CA ASN A 49 12.86 12.30 -0.58
C ASN A 49 11.75 11.65 0.27
N ILE A 50 10.63 11.28 -0.36
CA ILE A 50 9.52 10.54 0.25
C ILE A 50 9.52 9.11 -0.28
N ASP A 51 9.69 8.15 0.62
CA ASP A 51 9.64 6.73 0.30
C ASP A 51 8.20 6.20 0.31
N TYR A 52 7.78 5.63 -0.82
CA TYR A 52 6.44 5.08 -0.99
C TYR A 52 6.38 3.59 -0.69
N PHE A 53 5.33 3.22 0.06
CA PHE A 53 5.04 1.86 0.49
C PHE A 53 3.73 1.38 -0.11
N VAL A 54 3.74 0.20 -0.71
CA VAL A 54 2.57 -0.38 -1.36
C VAL A 54 1.81 -1.30 -0.40
N PRO A 55 0.52 -1.04 -0.12
CA PRO A 55 -0.31 -1.91 0.73
C PRO A 55 -0.62 -3.22 0.01
N LEU A 56 -0.32 -4.36 0.63
CA LEU A 56 -0.72 -5.66 0.10
C LEU A 56 -2.07 -6.07 0.64
N SER A 57 -2.92 -6.63 -0.22
CA SER A 57 -4.20 -7.21 0.16
C SER A 57 -4.34 -8.64 -0.34
N SER A 58 -4.97 -9.50 0.46
CA SER A 58 -5.34 -10.83 -0.03
C SER A 58 -6.40 -10.73 -1.11
N LYS A 59 -6.27 -11.53 -2.18
CA LYS A 59 -7.25 -11.58 -3.27
C LYS A 59 -8.64 -11.94 -2.72
N LYS A 60 -9.50 -10.93 -2.50
CA LYS A 60 -10.94 -11.16 -2.43
C LYS A 60 -11.38 -11.61 -3.81
N LYS A 61 -12.37 -12.51 -3.92
CA LYS A 61 -12.96 -12.94 -5.21
C LYS A 61 -13.38 -11.71 -6.03
N ARG A 62 -12.47 -11.14 -6.81
CA ARG A 62 -12.69 -10.09 -7.81
C ARG A 62 -12.26 -10.71 -9.13
N SER A 63 -13.16 -10.70 -10.11
CA SER A 63 -13.01 -11.43 -11.38
C SER A 63 -12.27 -10.66 -12.46
N SER A 64 -11.63 -9.53 -12.17
CA SER A 64 -10.97 -8.71 -13.18
C SER A 64 -9.57 -8.36 -12.72
N PHE A 65 -8.59 -8.67 -13.57
CA PHE A 65 -7.25 -8.10 -13.46
C PHE A 65 -7.37 -6.58 -13.40
N VAL A 66 -6.75 -5.95 -12.41
CA VAL A 66 -6.59 -4.49 -12.40
C VAL A 66 -5.29 -4.24 -13.13
N VAL A 67 -5.37 -3.90 -14.41
CA VAL A 67 -4.25 -3.26 -15.10
C VAL A 67 -4.23 -1.84 -14.55
N MET A 68 -3.27 -1.55 -13.68
CA MET A 68 -2.98 -0.18 -13.27
C MET A 68 -1.84 0.27 -14.18
N PRO A 69 -2.13 0.98 -15.29
CA PRO A 69 -1.06 1.56 -16.08
C PRO A 69 -0.28 2.51 -15.17
N ILE A 70 1.02 2.26 -15.05
CA ILE A 70 1.95 3.23 -14.49
C ILE A 70 2.13 4.22 -15.63
N TYR A 71 1.43 5.35 -15.54
CA TYR A 71 1.70 6.47 -16.45
C TYR A 71 3.01 7.11 -15.99
N ASP A 72 4.02 7.00 -16.83
CA ASP A 72 5.21 7.81 -16.72
C ASP A 72 4.92 9.09 -17.52
N ASP A 73 4.77 10.22 -16.83
CA ASP A 73 4.56 11.52 -17.49
C ASP A 73 5.82 11.99 -18.25
N ASN A 74 6.89 11.19 -18.28
CA ASN A 74 8.11 11.42 -19.05
C ASN A 74 8.15 10.72 -20.42
N ASP A 75 7.11 9.98 -20.82
CA ASP A 75 6.96 9.48 -22.19
C ASP A 75 6.28 10.56 -23.07
N GLU A 76 7.09 11.46 -23.65
CA GLU A 76 6.70 12.34 -24.78
C GLU A 76 6.30 11.54 -26.04
#